data_AF-A0A915XWH6-F1
#
_entry.id   AF-A0A915XWH6-F1
#
_cell.length_a   1.000
_cell.length_b   1.000
_cell.length_c   1.000
_cell.angle_alpha   90.00
_cell.angle_beta   90.00
_cell.angle_gamma   90.00
#
_symmetry.space_group_name_H-M   'P 1'
#
loop_
_entity.id
_entity.type
_entity.pdbx_description
1 polymer ?
#
loop_
_entity_poly.entity_id
_entity_poly.type
_entity_poly.pdbx_seq_one_letter_code
_entity_poly.pdbx_strand_id
1 'polypeptide(L)'
;MSRRAFTLMELLVVVAIIALLVALITPVVFHVLERSRQSACISNLRQIGIAIKSYQEDYGGVYPENLARTQPYVKSAELYLCPSDPTRGKGVIGEGLDTSYLSILRFLHAAMTDRERTPDVVSARVLMATDPNYGLVVCQSHGTRETPGEDTLISYGSHSGLILRLRNDASVARVRVQVVCTQEGGTLSGGVPTWHLYSDVRPCPPEVPQDALFLNCPINTVPCP
;
A
#
# COMPACT_ATOMS: atom_id res chain seq x y z
N MET A 1 61.18 -10.69 -28.25
CA MET A 1 60.23 -10.63 -27.11
C MET A 1 59.16 -11.70 -27.32
N SER A 2 59.20 -12.77 -26.53
CA SER A 2 58.19 -13.84 -26.58
C SER A 2 56.88 -13.33 -25.98
N ARG A 3 55.84 -13.20 -26.81
CA ARG A 3 54.48 -12.93 -26.31
C ARG A 3 53.95 -14.25 -25.75
N ARG A 4 53.66 -14.30 -24.44
CA ARG A 4 52.95 -15.43 -23.84
C ARG A 4 51.56 -15.52 -24.48
N ALA A 5 51.32 -16.58 -25.25
CA ALA A 5 49.99 -16.89 -25.74
C ALA A 5 49.17 -17.47 -24.58
N PHE A 6 48.00 -16.90 -24.33
CA PHE A 6 47.05 -17.36 -23.33
C PHE A 6 46.52 -18.74 -23.75
N THR A 7 46.53 -19.72 -22.84
CA THR A 7 46.00 -21.04 -23.16
C THR A 7 44.47 -21.05 -23.06
N LEU A 8 43.81 -21.86 -23.90
CA LEU A 8 42.35 -22.00 -23.88
C LEU A 8 41.84 -22.48 -22.51
N MET A 9 42.64 -23.29 -21.81
CA MET A 9 42.31 -23.79 -20.47
C MET A 9 42.33 -22.68 -19.42
N GLU A 10 43.30 -21.77 -19.45
CA GLU A 10 43.34 -20.62 -18.54
C GLU A 10 42.10 -19.75 -18.69
N LEU A 11 41.64 -19.52 -19.93
CA LEU A 11 40.42 -18.75 -20.17
C LEU A 11 39.17 -19.48 -19.67
N LEU A 12 39.09 -20.78 -19.90
CA LEU A 12 37.93 -21.60 -19.54
C LEU A 12 37.76 -21.69 -18.02
N VAL A 13 38.85 -21.88 -17.27
CA VAL A 13 38.80 -21.91 -15.80
C VAL A 13 38.35 -20.56 -15.23
N VAL A 14 38.81 -19.44 -15.79
CA VAL A 14 38.41 -18.10 -15.34
C VAL A 14 36.91 -17.87 -15.55
N VAL A 15 36.39 -18.20 -16.73
CA VAL A 15 34.95 -18.06 -17.01
C VAL A 15 34.13 -19.00 -16.13
N ALA A 16 34.59 -20.22 -15.88
CA ALA A 16 33.93 -21.16 -14.97
C ALA A 16 33.85 -20.62 -13.53
N ILE A 17 34.93 -20.02 -13.02
CA ILE A 17 34.95 -19.38 -11.69
C ILE A 17 34.00 -18.17 -11.66
N ILE A 18 34.01 -17.31 -12.68
CA ILE A 18 33.10 -16.16 -12.76
C ILE A 18 31.64 -16.62 -12.77
N ALA A 19 31.29 -17.63 -13.55
CA ALA A 19 29.93 -18.16 -13.63
C ALA A 19 29.45 -18.71 -12.28
N LEU A 20 30.33 -19.43 -11.56
CA LEU A 20 30.03 -19.93 -10.21
C LEU A 20 29.79 -18.77 -9.22
N LEU A 21 30.63 -17.74 -9.23
CA LEU A 21 30.47 -16.58 -8.34
C LEU A 21 29.17 -15.83 -8.62
N VAL A 22 28.84 -15.57 -9.89
CA VAL A 22 27.59 -14.89 -10.27
C VAL A 22 26.36 -15.69 -9.85
N ALA A 23 26.39 -17.01 -10.02
CA ALA A 23 25.28 -17.88 -9.62
C ALA A 23 24.97 -17.77 -8.11
N LEU A 24 26.00 -17.64 -7.27
CA LEU A 24 25.83 -17.48 -5.82
C LEU A 24 25.38 -16.07 -5.41
N ILE A 25 25.80 -15.03 -6.14
CA ILE A 25 25.50 -13.62 -5.81
C ILE A 25 24.08 -13.22 -6.24
N THR A 26 23.62 -13.72 -7.39
CA THR A 26 22.34 -13.35 -8.01
C THR A 26 21.13 -13.38 -7.06
N PRO A 27 20.84 -14.47 -6.30
CA PRO A 27 19.68 -14.51 -5.42
C PRO A 27 19.75 -13.45 -4.29
N VAL A 28 20.95 -13.18 -3.78
CA VAL A 28 21.16 -12.19 -2.71
C VAL A 28 20.87 -10.77 -3.20
N VAL A 29 21.31 -10.43 -4.42
CA VAL A 29 21.09 -9.10 -5.00
C VAL A 29 19.60 -8.78 -5.13
N PHE A 30 18.77 -9.75 -5.54
CA PHE A 30 17.32 -9.53 -5.64
C PHE A 30 16.66 -9.20 -4.30
N HIS A 31 17.06 -9.89 -3.22
CA HIS A 31 16.57 -9.57 -1.87
C HIS A 31 16.99 -8.18 -1.40
N VAL A 32 18.23 -7.76 -1.73
CA VAL A 32 18.72 -6.41 -1.39
C VAL A 32 17.95 -5.34 -2.16
N LEU A 33 17.72 -5.55 -3.46
CA LEU A 33 16.95 -4.61 -4.28
C LEU A 33 15.52 -4.44 -3.78
N GLU A 34 14.85 -5.52 -3.38
CA GLU A 34 13.48 -5.41 -2.85
C GLU A 34 13.43 -4.63 -1.53
N ARG A 35 14.40 -4.86 -0.63
CA ARG A 35 14.53 -4.05 0.59
C ARG A 35 14.85 -2.59 0.28
N SER A 36 15.62 -2.32 -0.76
CA SER A 36 15.91 -0.95 -1.22
C SER A 36 14.65 -0.27 -1.74
N ARG A 37 13.85 -0.95 -2.58
CA ARG A 37 12.57 -0.43 -3.07
C ARG A 37 11.59 -0.17 -1.93
N GLN A 38 11.50 -1.07 -0.96
CA GLN A 38 10.70 -0.87 0.24
C GLN A 38 11.17 0.35 1.05
N SER A 39 12.48 0.54 1.21
CA SER A 39 13.04 1.69 1.91
C SER A 39 12.75 3.01 1.19
N ALA A 40 12.83 3.02 -0.14
CA ALA A 40 12.43 4.14 -0.97
C ALA A 40 10.92 4.44 -0.83
N CYS A 41 10.07 3.41 -0.86
CA CYS A 41 8.63 3.56 -0.66
C CYS A 41 8.27 4.16 0.72
N ILE A 42 8.98 3.74 1.78
CA ILE A 42 8.84 4.35 3.12
C ILE A 42 9.22 5.84 3.09
N SER A 43 10.30 6.19 2.38
CA SER A 43 10.72 7.59 2.22
C SER A 43 9.67 8.42 1.45
N ASN A 44 9.11 7.84 0.39
CA ASN A 44 8.03 8.47 -0.39
C ASN A 44 6.80 8.73 0.48
N LEU A 45 6.34 7.73 1.24
CA LEU A 45 5.21 7.88 2.16
C LEU A 45 5.46 8.94 3.24
N ARG A 46 6.68 9.02 3.80
CA ARG A 46 7.02 10.10 4.75
C ARG A 46 6.95 11.48 4.11
N GLN A 47 7.46 11.64 2.89
CA GLN A 47 7.37 12.91 2.16
C GLN A 47 5.92 13.28 1.83
N ILE A 48 5.08 12.30 1.47
CA ILE A 48 3.64 12.50 1.32
C ILE A 48 2.99 12.93 2.65
N GLY A 49 3.36 12.32 3.78
CA GLY A 49 2.85 12.71 5.10
C GLY A 49 3.19 14.15 5.47
N ILE A 50 4.42 14.57 5.21
CA ILE A 50 4.85 15.97 5.38
C ILE A 50 4.01 16.88 4.47
N ALA A 51 3.84 16.52 3.20
CA ALA A 51 3.05 17.30 2.26
C ALA A 51 1.57 17.44 2.66
N ILE A 52 0.97 16.38 3.20
CA ILE A 52 -0.38 16.41 3.77
C ILE A 52 -0.42 17.37 4.96
N LYS A 53 0.57 17.33 5.86
CA LYS A 53 0.62 18.24 7.03
C LYS A 53 0.78 19.69 6.62
N SER A 54 1.67 19.99 5.68
CA SER A 54 1.82 21.35 5.13
C SER A 54 0.53 21.84 4.46
N TYR A 55 -0.19 20.97 3.74
CA TYR A 55 -1.52 21.31 3.25
C TYR A 55 -2.49 21.63 4.39
N GLN A 56 -2.54 20.81 5.45
CA GLN A 56 -3.41 21.08 6.60
C GLN A 56 -3.07 22.43 7.27
N GLU A 57 -1.79 22.79 7.36
CA GLU A 57 -1.35 24.09 7.91
C GLU A 57 -1.89 25.26 7.09
N ASP A 58 -1.85 25.18 5.76
CA ASP A 58 -2.31 26.25 4.87
C ASP A 58 -3.84 26.34 4.74
N TYR A 59 -4.55 25.21 4.89
CA TYR A 59 -5.99 25.09 4.66
C TYR A 59 -6.81 24.85 5.93
N GLY A 60 -6.36 25.36 7.07
CA GLY A 60 -7.16 25.41 8.31
C GLY A 60 -7.42 24.05 8.97
N GLY A 61 -6.46 23.12 8.86
CA GLY A 61 -6.49 21.79 9.48
C GLY A 61 -7.21 20.71 8.68
N VAL A 62 -7.85 21.05 7.57
CA VAL A 62 -8.62 20.10 6.75
C VAL A 62 -7.68 19.26 5.88
N TYR A 63 -7.95 17.95 5.73
CA TYR A 63 -7.20 17.10 4.81
C TYR A 63 -7.38 17.56 3.35
N PRO A 64 -6.39 17.33 2.49
CA PRO A 64 -6.59 17.47 1.05
C PRO A 64 -7.68 16.50 0.54
N GLU A 65 -8.43 16.88 -0.49
CA GLU A 65 -9.48 16.03 -1.07
C GLU A 65 -8.92 14.74 -1.70
N ASN A 66 -7.69 14.80 -2.21
CA ASN A 66 -6.95 13.69 -2.82
C ASN A 66 -5.44 14.00 -2.78
N LEU A 67 -4.61 13.02 -3.12
CA LEU A 67 -3.14 13.18 -3.14
C LEU A 67 -2.69 14.24 -4.14
N ALA A 68 -3.40 14.44 -5.26
CA ALA A 68 -3.03 15.44 -6.26
C ALA A 68 -3.02 16.86 -5.69
N ARG A 69 -3.88 17.18 -4.70
CA ARG A 69 -3.86 18.49 -4.01
C ARG A 69 -2.57 18.77 -3.23
N THR A 70 -1.79 17.73 -2.92
CA THR A 70 -0.51 17.87 -2.22
C THR A 70 0.68 18.11 -3.16
N GLN A 71 0.47 18.09 -4.48
CA GLN A 71 1.54 18.29 -5.48
C GLN A 71 2.39 19.55 -5.27
N PRO A 72 1.82 20.71 -4.87
CA PRO A 72 2.63 21.91 -4.61
C PRO A 72 3.61 21.78 -3.44
N TYR A 73 3.38 20.81 -2.54
CA TYR A 73 4.15 20.59 -1.32
C TYR A 73 5.22 19.51 -1.47
N VAL A 74 5.31 18.88 -2.65
CA VAL A 74 6.29 17.82 -2.94
C VAL A 74 7.25 18.26 -4.05
N LYS A 75 8.45 17.69 -4.04
CA LYS A 75 9.49 18.01 -5.03
C LYS A 75 9.33 17.29 -6.37
N SER A 76 8.58 16.18 -6.40
CA SER A 76 8.40 15.35 -7.59
C SER A 76 7.11 14.54 -7.50
N ALA A 77 6.41 14.41 -8.64
CA ALA A 77 5.24 13.55 -8.77
C ALA A 77 5.59 12.05 -8.70
N GLU A 78 6.85 11.67 -8.89
CA GLU A 78 7.30 10.28 -8.73
C GLU A 78 7.15 9.79 -7.28
N LEU A 79 7.02 10.70 -6.31
CA LEU A 79 6.78 10.35 -4.91
C LEU A 79 5.44 9.63 -4.71
N TYR A 80 4.46 9.80 -5.60
CA TYR A 80 3.18 9.09 -5.55
C TYR A 80 3.23 7.68 -6.17
N LEU A 81 4.41 7.27 -6.67
CA LEU A 81 4.62 5.96 -7.26
C LEU A 81 5.49 5.08 -6.37
N CYS A 82 5.06 3.84 -6.17
CA CYS A 82 5.84 2.85 -5.46
C CYS A 82 6.89 2.25 -6.41
N PRO A 83 8.17 2.18 -6.02
CA PRO A 83 9.22 1.58 -6.87
C PRO A 83 9.03 0.07 -7.14
N SER A 84 8.22 -0.61 -6.33
CA SER A 84 7.85 -2.02 -6.52
C SER A 84 6.55 -2.19 -7.33
N ASP A 85 5.85 -1.10 -7.69
CA ASP A 85 4.60 -1.19 -8.44
C ASP A 85 4.86 -1.31 -9.96
N PRO A 86 4.54 -2.45 -10.58
CA PRO A 86 4.71 -2.64 -12.02
C PRO A 86 3.72 -1.84 -12.86
N THR A 87 2.56 -1.45 -12.32
CA THR A 87 1.54 -0.70 -13.09
C THR A 87 1.81 0.80 -13.06
N ARG A 88 2.74 1.27 -12.22
CA ARG A 88 3.08 2.68 -12.01
C ARG A 88 1.83 3.53 -11.72
N GLY A 89 0.97 3.04 -10.84
CA GLY A 89 -0.24 3.72 -10.41
C GLY A 89 -1.42 3.65 -11.38
N LYS A 90 -1.27 2.99 -12.53
CA LYS A 90 -2.39 2.75 -13.46
C LYS A 90 -3.39 1.79 -12.82
N GLY A 91 -4.61 2.26 -12.62
CA GLY A 91 -5.73 1.48 -12.06
C GLY A 91 -6.31 2.03 -10.75
N VAL A 92 -5.65 2.98 -10.10
CA VAL A 92 -6.25 3.69 -8.94
C VAL A 92 -7.16 4.81 -9.46
N ILE A 93 -8.45 4.53 -9.47
CA ILE A 93 -9.50 5.45 -9.94
C ILE A 93 -9.84 6.51 -8.88
N GLY A 94 -10.00 7.77 -9.31
CA GLY A 94 -10.60 8.83 -8.48
C GLY A 94 -9.63 9.84 -7.82
N GLU A 95 -8.32 9.70 -7.99
CA GLU A 95 -7.32 10.60 -7.38
C GLU A 95 -6.87 11.76 -8.30
N GLY A 96 -7.27 11.75 -9.58
CA GLY A 96 -6.83 12.75 -10.57
C GLY A 96 -5.33 12.69 -10.91
N LEU A 97 -4.64 11.64 -10.44
CA LEU A 97 -3.21 11.39 -10.62
C LEU A 97 -2.97 9.87 -10.61
N ASP A 98 -2.02 9.40 -11.42
CA ASP A 98 -1.50 8.03 -11.34
C ASP A 98 -0.74 7.85 -10.01
N THR A 99 -1.27 7.03 -9.10
CA THR A 99 -0.68 6.78 -7.78
C THR A 99 -0.67 5.28 -7.48
N SER A 100 0.41 4.79 -6.91
CA SER A 100 0.51 3.39 -6.43
C SER A 100 -0.08 3.21 -5.03
N TYR A 101 -0.56 4.30 -4.43
CA TYR A 101 -1.03 4.34 -3.05
C TYR A 101 -2.55 4.49 -2.99
N LEU A 102 -3.18 3.74 -2.09
CA LEU A 102 -4.58 3.92 -1.72
C LEU A 102 -4.67 4.98 -0.62
N SER A 103 -5.61 5.91 -0.74
CA SER A 103 -5.84 6.94 0.26
C SER A 103 -7.30 6.98 0.70
N ILE A 104 -7.54 7.41 1.93
CA ILE A 104 -8.89 7.75 2.43
C ILE A 104 -9.08 9.26 2.61
N LEU A 105 -8.20 10.06 1.99
CA LEU A 105 -8.16 11.51 2.15
C LEU A 105 -9.50 12.16 1.80
N ARG A 106 -10.16 11.69 0.73
CA ARG A 106 -11.50 12.14 0.34
C ARG A 106 -12.53 12.00 1.45
N PHE A 107 -12.55 10.85 2.13
CA PHE A 107 -13.53 10.58 3.19
C PHE A 107 -13.22 11.38 4.45
N LEU A 108 -11.94 11.53 4.80
CA LEU A 108 -11.51 12.34 5.94
C LEU A 108 -11.77 13.83 5.70
N HIS A 109 -11.55 14.32 4.48
CA HIS A 109 -11.90 15.68 4.08
C HIS A 109 -13.41 15.91 4.26
N ALA A 110 -14.24 15.07 3.66
CA ALA A 110 -15.69 15.17 3.75
C ALA A 110 -16.22 15.06 5.20
N ALA A 111 -15.57 14.22 6.02
CA ALA A 111 -15.91 14.07 7.44
C ALA A 111 -15.73 15.38 8.23
N MET A 112 -14.71 16.18 7.90
CA MET A 112 -14.42 17.46 8.55
C MET A 112 -15.18 18.64 7.95
N THR A 113 -15.46 18.64 6.65
CA THR A 113 -16.19 19.75 6.00
C THR A 113 -17.71 19.59 6.05
N ASP A 114 -18.21 18.57 6.75
CA ASP A 114 -19.63 18.22 6.94
C ASP A 114 -20.49 18.25 5.66
N ARG A 115 -19.88 17.86 4.53
CA ARG A 115 -20.52 18.03 3.21
C ARG A 115 -21.49 16.91 2.87
N GLU A 116 -21.29 15.70 3.40
CA GLU A 116 -22.06 14.51 3.02
C GLU A 116 -22.16 13.51 4.17
N ARG A 117 -23.29 12.81 4.28
CA ARG A 117 -23.55 11.79 5.32
C ARG A 117 -23.57 10.39 4.72
N THR A 118 -22.64 10.11 3.79
CA THR A 118 -22.50 8.79 3.17
C THR A 118 -21.93 7.78 4.19
N PRO A 119 -22.21 6.47 4.02
CA PRO A 119 -21.68 5.43 4.91
C PRO A 119 -20.17 5.52 5.15
N ASP A 120 -19.38 5.74 4.10
CA ASP A 120 -17.91 5.85 4.20
C ASP A 120 -17.45 7.10 4.99
N VAL A 121 -18.19 8.22 4.89
CA VAL A 121 -17.89 9.43 5.67
C VAL A 121 -18.22 9.22 7.15
N VAL A 122 -19.29 8.47 7.46
CA VAL A 122 -19.59 8.04 8.83
C VAL A 122 -18.48 7.13 9.35
N SER A 123 -18.04 6.14 8.57
CA SER A 123 -16.89 5.30 8.91
C SER A 123 -15.62 6.11 9.18
N ALA A 124 -15.37 7.15 8.39
CA ALA A 124 -14.21 8.03 8.57
C ALA A 124 -14.28 8.81 9.89
N ARG A 125 -15.47 9.29 10.29
CA ARG A 125 -15.68 9.92 11.61
C ARG A 125 -15.46 8.95 12.76
N VAL A 126 -15.97 7.72 12.64
CA VAL A 126 -15.74 6.66 13.63
C VAL A 126 -14.25 6.34 13.73
N LEU A 127 -13.55 6.24 12.59
CA LEU A 127 -12.11 6.02 12.53
C LEU A 127 -11.34 7.12 13.28
N MET A 128 -11.63 8.38 12.96
CA MET A 128 -10.99 9.55 13.59
C MET A 128 -11.25 9.63 15.10
N ALA A 129 -12.44 9.20 15.55
CA ALA A 129 -12.80 9.21 16.96
C ALA A 129 -12.18 8.04 17.74
N THR A 130 -11.96 6.89 17.09
CA THR A 130 -11.56 5.65 17.77
C THR A 130 -10.04 5.41 17.75
N ASP A 131 -9.39 5.75 16.64
CA ASP A 131 -7.95 5.57 16.47
C ASP A 131 -7.29 6.94 16.28
N PRO A 132 -6.56 7.49 17.27
CA PRO A 132 -5.93 8.81 17.12
C PRO A 132 -4.79 8.82 16.09
N ASN A 133 -4.22 7.65 15.78
CA ASN A 133 -3.14 7.48 14.81
C ASN A 133 -3.53 6.51 13.70
N TYR A 134 -4.73 6.73 13.17
CA TYR A 134 -5.22 6.08 11.97
C TYR A 134 -4.31 6.33 10.76
N GLY A 135 -4.44 5.47 9.77
CA GLY A 135 -3.74 5.55 8.50
C GLY A 135 -4.39 6.54 7.54
N LEU A 136 -3.58 7.25 6.77
CA LEU A 136 -4.04 8.17 5.72
C LEU A 136 -3.88 7.56 4.32
N VAL A 137 -2.74 6.91 4.11
CA VAL A 137 -2.27 6.41 2.82
C VAL A 137 -1.64 5.03 3.01
N VAL A 138 -1.93 4.09 2.10
CA VAL A 138 -1.49 2.71 2.18
C VAL A 138 -0.81 2.29 0.88
N CYS A 139 0.33 1.62 1.00
CA CYS A 139 0.99 0.90 -0.09
C CYS A 139 0.77 -0.60 0.08
N GLN A 140 0.09 -1.20 -0.88
CA GLN A 140 -0.16 -2.64 -0.92
C GLN A 140 0.86 -3.42 -1.76
N SER A 141 1.68 -2.75 -2.59
CA SER A 141 2.64 -3.38 -3.51
C SER A 141 3.76 -4.19 -2.81
N HIS A 142 3.91 -4.07 -1.49
CA HIS A 142 4.84 -4.87 -0.69
C HIS A 142 4.19 -6.09 -0.03
N GLY A 143 2.88 -6.23 -0.17
CA GLY A 143 2.13 -7.41 0.25
C GLY A 143 2.16 -8.50 -0.81
N THR A 144 1.60 -9.66 -0.48
CA THR A 144 1.35 -10.73 -1.44
C THR A 144 0.05 -10.40 -2.16
N ARG A 145 0.10 -10.34 -3.49
CA ARG A 145 -1.11 -10.19 -4.30
C ARG A 145 -1.93 -11.46 -4.19
N GLU A 146 -3.17 -11.33 -3.78
CA GLU A 146 -4.09 -12.45 -3.67
C GLU A 146 -4.76 -12.66 -5.02
N THR A 147 -4.68 -13.88 -5.52
CA THR A 147 -5.36 -14.29 -6.74
C THR A 147 -6.70 -14.91 -6.35
N PRO A 148 -7.82 -14.55 -7.01
CA PRO A 148 -9.10 -15.22 -6.79
C PRO A 148 -8.92 -16.74 -6.91
N GLY A 149 -9.37 -17.48 -5.89
CA GLY A 149 -9.50 -18.94 -5.98
C GLY A 149 -10.66 -19.33 -6.91
N GLU A 150 -10.71 -20.60 -7.32
CA GLU A 150 -11.74 -21.12 -8.24
C GLU A 150 -13.17 -20.86 -7.75
N ASP A 151 -13.38 -20.89 -6.42
CA ASP A 151 -14.68 -20.65 -5.76
C ASP A 151 -14.76 -19.35 -4.95
N THR A 152 -13.76 -18.44 -5.03
CA THR A 152 -13.72 -17.21 -4.22
C THR A 152 -13.63 -15.96 -5.09
N LEU A 153 -14.63 -15.08 -4.98
CA LEU A 153 -14.57 -13.76 -5.58
C LEU A 153 -13.75 -12.84 -4.67
N ILE A 154 -12.42 -12.85 -4.85
CA ILE A 154 -11.54 -11.89 -4.18
C ILE A 154 -11.61 -10.55 -4.91
N SER A 155 -11.84 -9.46 -4.17
CA SER A 155 -11.82 -8.12 -4.76
C SER A 155 -10.49 -7.88 -5.47
N TYR A 156 -10.55 -7.51 -6.76
CA TYR A 156 -9.37 -7.24 -7.57
C TYR A 156 -8.42 -6.27 -6.86
N GLY A 157 -7.15 -6.65 -6.74
CA GLY A 157 -6.14 -5.83 -6.07
C GLY A 157 -6.06 -6.01 -4.55
N SER A 158 -6.74 -7.01 -3.97
CA SER A 158 -6.51 -7.40 -2.57
C SER A 158 -5.08 -7.91 -2.40
N HIS A 159 -4.36 -7.34 -1.43
CA HIS A 159 -3.04 -7.79 -1.04
C HIS A 159 -3.06 -8.20 0.43
N SER A 160 -2.55 -9.39 0.74
CA SER A 160 -2.34 -9.83 2.11
C SER A 160 -0.88 -9.68 2.52
N GLY A 161 -0.58 -10.01 3.77
CA GLY A 161 0.79 -9.96 4.27
C GLY A 161 1.18 -8.54 4.64
N LEU A 162 2.42 -8.15 4.31
CA LEU A 162 3.01 -6.91 4.82
C LEU A 162 2.68 -5.73 3.91
N ILE A 163 1.92 -4.77 4.42
CA ILE A 163 1.66 -3.48 3.77
C ILE A 163 2.42 -2.36 4.48
N LEU A 164 2.61 -1.24 3.79
CA LEU A 164 3.09 -0.01 4.40
C LEU A 164 1.93 0.96 4.59
N ARG A 165 1.83 1.56 5.77
CA ARG A 165 0.78 2.51 6.12
C ARG A 165 1.38 3.80 6.64
N LEU A 166 1.10 4.90 5.95
CA LEU A 166 1.34 6.24 6.45
C LEU A 166 0.28 6.58 7.48
N ARG A 167 0.71 7.01 8.66
CA ARG A 167 -0.10 7.34 9.82
C ARG A 167 -0.38 8.83 9.89
N ASN A 168 -1.35 9.21 10.72
CA ASN A 168 -1.74 10.60 10.92
C ASN A 168 -0.60 11.47 11.51
N ASP A 169 0.33 10.88 12.27
CA ASP A 169 1.55 11.53 12.76
C ASP A 169 2.71 11.60 11.74
N ALA A 170 2.44 11.26 10.46
CA ALA A 170 3.42 11.12 9.38
C ALA A 170 4.46 9.99 9.55
N SER A 171 4.30 9.13 10.57
CA SER A 171 5.08 7.90 10.67
C SER A 171 4.61 6.86 9.66
N VAL A 172 5.51 5.94 9.28
CA VAL A 172 5.17 4.84 8.36
C VAL A 172 5.28 3.53 9.11
N ALA A 173 4.13 2.87 9.30
CA ALA A 173 4.03 1.57 9.94
C ALA A 173 4.10 0.45 8.90
N ARG A 174 4.74 -0.66 9.28
CA ARG A 174 4.65 -1.95 8.58
C ARG A 174 3.55 -2.75 9.25
N VAL A 175 2.49 -3.05 8.53
CA VAL A 175 1.29 -3.70 9.09
C VAL A 175 1.06 -5.00 8.36
N ARG A 176 0.76 -6.06 9.12
CA ARG A 176 0.33 -7.33 8.52
C ARG A 176 -1.18 -7.33 8.40
N VAL A 177 -1.68 -7.53 7.20
CA VAL A 177 -3.12 -7.66 6.92
C VAL A 177 -3.41 -9.05 6.36
N GLN A 178 -4.62 -9.54 6.60
CA GLN A 178 -5.07 -10.84 6.15
C GLN A 178 -6.37 -10.66 5.36
N VAL A 179 -6.53 -11.50 4.35
CA VAL A 179 -7.81 -11.62 3.65
C VAL A 179 -8.80 -12.23 4.61
N VAL A 180 -10.00 -11.68 4.57
CA VAL A 180 -11.13 -12.17 5.31
C VAL A 180 -12.22 -12.52 4.30
N CYS A 181 -12.83 -13.67 4.46
CA CYS A 181 -13.91 -14.12 3.59
C CYS A 181 -15.25 -13.95 4.28
N THR A 182 -16.25 -13.51 3.53
CA THR A 182 -17.64 -13.41 3.95
C THR A 182 -18.48 -14.31 3.04
N GLN A 183 -19.41 -15.05 3.64
CA GLN A 183 -20.31 -15.93 2.90
C GLN A 183 -21.70 -15.30 2.86
N GLU A 184 -22.18 -14.96 1.67
CA GLU A 184 -23.51 -14.38 1.46
C GLU A 184 -24.23 -15.13 0.34
N GLY A 185 -25.40 -15.71 0.63
CA GLY A 185 -26.21 -16.42 -0.37
C GLY A 185 -25.52 -17.62 -1.04
N GLY A 186 -24.48 -18.20 -0.43
CA GLY A 186 -23.69 -19.30 -1.00
C GLY A 186 -22.48 -18.87 -1.83
N THR A 187 -22.29 -17.56 -2.06
CA THR A 187 -21.08 -17.01 -2.69
C THR A 187 -20.07 -16.59 -1.62
N LEU A 188 -18.82 -17.01 -1.77
CA LEU A 188 -17.70 -16.56 -0.93
C LEU A 188 -17.05 -15.34 -1.59
N SER A 189 -17.07 -14.20 -0.90
CA SER A 189 -16.29 -13.03 -1.29
C SER A 189 -15.17 -12.80 -0.30
N GLY A 190 -13.97 -12.57 -0.81
CA GLY A 190 -12.76 -12.38 -0.01
C GLY A 190 -12.17 -10.98 -0.23
N GLY A 191 -11.70 -10.36 0.84
CA GLY A 191 -10.94 -9.12 0.72
C GLY A 191 -10.22 -8.78 2.01
N VAL A 192 -9.23 -7.91 1.92
CA VAL A 192 -8.73 -7.27 3.14
C VAL A 192 -9.73 -6.20 3.54
N PRO A 193 -10.30 -6.26 4.75
CA PRO A 193 -11.15 -5.19 5.27
C PRO A 193 -10.44 -3.87 5.17
N THR A 194 -11.09 -2.89 4.57
CA THR A 194 -10.48 -1.58 4.38
C THR A 194 -10.27 -0.87 5.71
N TRP A 195 -11.14 -1.08 6.71
CA TRP A 195 -10.85 -0.69 8.10
C TRP A 195 -9.50 -1.21 8.59
N HIS A 196 -9.14 -2.46 8.27
CA HIS A 196 -7.86 -3.05 8.67
C HIS A 196 -6.66 -2.43 7.97
N LEU A 197 -6.87 -1.86 6.78
CA LEU A 197 -5.85 -1.09 6.08
C LEU A 197 -5.55 0.22 6.80
N TYR A 198 -6.52 0.86 7.45
CA TYR A 198 -6.36 2.20 8.03
C TYR A 198 -6.39 2.26 9.57
N SER A 199 -6.74 1.18 10.28
CA SER A 199 -6.72 1.17 11.75
C SER A 199 -6.09 -0.09 12.34
N ASP A 200 -5.53 0.04 13.54
CA ASP A 200 -5.15 -1.09 14.41
C ASP A 200 -6.26 -1.53 15.35
N VAL A 201 -7.36 -0.78 15.45
CA VAL A 201 -8.45 -1.07 16.38
C VAL A 201 -9.13 -2.37 15.96
N ARG A 202 -9.17 -3.33 16.90
CA ARG A 202 -9.79 -4.65 16.77
C ARG A 202 -10.56 -4.98 18.06
N PRO A 203 -11.78 -5.55 17.98
CA PRO A 203 -12.58 -5.75 16.76
C PRO A 203 -13.00 -4.42 16.11
N CYS A 204 -13.53 -4.46 14.89
CA CYS A 204 -14.06 -3.25 14.29
C CYS A 204 -15.24 -2.68 15.13
N PRO A 205 -15.32 -1.36 15.32
CA PRO A 205 -16.41 -0.74 16.07
C PRO A 205 -17.78 -1.02 15.43
N PRO A 206 -18.82 -1.31 16.22
CA PRO A 206 -20.17 -1.58 15.70
C PRO A 206 -20.84 -0.35 15.08
N GLU A 207 -20.32 0.86 15.31
CA GLU A 207 -20.80 2.11 14.73
C GLU A 207 -20.43 2.26 13.24
N VAL A 208 -19.53 1.44 12.72
CA VAL A 208 -19.17 1.43 11.30
C VAL A 208 -20.35 0.87 10.48
N PRO A 209 -20.92 1.64 9.53
CA PRO A 209 -22.03 1.16 8.72
C PRO A 209 -21.65 -0.07 7.88
N GLN A 210 -22.57 -1.04 7.80
CA GLN A 210 -22.34 -2.29 7.06
C GLN A 210 -22.38 -2.09 5.54
N ASP A 211 -23.07 -1.04 5.09
CA ASP A 211 -23.22 -0.62 3.70
C ASP A 211 -22.10 0.32 3.22
N ALA A 212 -21.09 0.58 4.05
CA ALA A 212 -19.88 1.26 3.62
C ALA A 212 -19.18 0.45 2.51
N LEU A 213 -18.82 1.13 1.42
CA LEU A 213 -18.21 0.48 0.25
C LEU A 213 -16.68 0.45 0.34
N PHE A 214 -16.08 1.51 0.88
CA PHE A 214 -14.63 1.74 0.86
C PHE A 214 -13.97 1.74 2.23
N LEU A 215 -14.65 2.16 3.29
CA LEU A 215 -14.14 2.10 4.66
C LEU A 215 -15.05 1.24 5.51
N ASN A 216 -15.04 -0.04 5.16
CA ASN A 216 -15.96 -1.06 5.62
C ASN A 216 -15.32 -2.02 6.62
N CYS A 217 -16.19 -2.71 7.34
CA CYS A 217 -15.84 -3.79 8.25
C CYS A 217 -16.63 -5.04 7.88
N PRO A 218 -15.97 -6.19 7.68
CA PRO A 218 -16.67 -7.41 7.35
C PRO A 218 -17.38 -7.94 8.60
N ILE A 219 -18.52 -8.57 8.37
CA ILE A 219 -19.31 -9.26 9.38
C ILE A 219 -19.42 -10.71 8.95
N ASN A 220 -19.56 -11.63 9.91
CA ASN A 220 -19.65 -13.07 9.65
C ASN A 220 -18.45 -13.61 8.87
N THR A 221 -17.27 -13.22 9.32
CA THR A 221 -15.99 -13.59 8.71
C THR A 221 -15.72 -15.07 8.90
N VAL A 222 -15.49 -15.79 7.80
CA VAL A 222 -15.04 -17.19 7.80
C VAL A 222 -13.58 -17.26 7.31
N PRO A 223 -12.81 -18.28 7.72
CA PRO A 223 -11.50 -18.54 7.12
C PRO A 223 -11.65 -18.72 5.61
N CYS A 224 -10.81 -18.03 4.84
CA CYS A 224 -10.73 -18.26 3.40
C CYS A 224 -10.15 -19.66 3.14
N PRO A 225 -10.74 -20.45 2.23
CA PRO A 225 -10.22 -21.76 1.84
C PRO A 225 -8.87 -21.68 1.11
#